data_AF-A0A0P7AIC5-F1
#
_entry.id   AF-A0A0P7AIC5-F1
#
_cell.length_a   1.000
_cell.length_b   1.000
_cell.length_c   1.000
_cell.angle_alpha   90.00
_cell.angle_beta   90.00
_cell.angle_gamma   90.00
#
_symmetry.space_group_name_H-M   'P 1'
#
loop_
_entity.id
_entity.type
_entity.pdbx_description
1 polymer ?
#
loop_
_entity_poly.entity_id
_entity_poly.type
_entity_poly.pdbx_seq_one_letter_code
_entity_poly.pdbx_strand_id
1 'polypeptide(L)'
;MIDFYKQINEVAKNLPELPKRPKKNFFDILGVERKETINSKMLAYFFDPNEEHGFGTLFFDCLLRVLSEKSNCDRFIQDFSEPFEIAIEVATSSADSPEDRLKRIDLLITGSQWSIIIENKLFHHLANPLDVYEQHVINDKKIRKEDITGIILSLDTKSEVACKVHETQFFNVTHQELINKVQQHLILTDIENDIDIFYLREYAKTINSHYKNKMNEPMSDKIVASLIEQKEAVNNIIKKRTASINYIDEKIIEVFAEKGYRYEKGWYYDPKYKNIRFFITPTEVILETNSIGIAYELWDDSLSKVGIENIKLIQEKLINPEEGRFDISAKHDKGNTMKRVVTYRDENFLSHKEDTIKGKLGAILDNHFFNDGGVIQNVQCYLPETLQATTTEDN
;
A
#
# COMPACT_ATOMS: atom_id res chain seq x y z
N MET A 1 26.84 -5.14 29.35
CA MET A 1 26.85 -4.76 27.92
C MET A 1 26.80 -5.98 26.99
N ILE A 2 27.70 -6.96 27.13
CA ILE A 2 27.77 -8.19 26.30
C ILE A 2 26.43 -8.95 26.22
N ASP A 3 25.68 -8.99 27.32
CA ASP A 3 24.42 -9.73 27.43
C ASP A 3 23.26 -9.13 26.61
N PHE A 4 23.15 -7.79 26.57
CA PHE A 4 22.08 -7.14 25.81
C PHE A 4 22.31 -7.18 24.30
N TYR A 5 23.56 -7.04 23.85
CA TYR A 5 23.90 -7.22 22.44
C TYR A 5 23.62 -8.65 21.96
N LYS A 6 23.90 -9.65 22.80
CA LYS A 6 23.52 -11.04 22.52
C LYS A 6 22.01 -11.19 22.43
N GLN A 7 21.26 -10.62 23.38
CA GLN A 7 19.81 -10.65 23.38
C GLN A 7 19.20 -10.03 22.11
N ILE A 8 19.69 -8.88 21.64
CA ILE A 8 19.22 -8.26 20.38
C ILE A 8 19.50 -9.20 19.20
N ASN A 9 20.71 -9.77 19.12
CA ASN A 9 21.09 -10.66 18.03
C ASN A 9 20.30 -11.97 18.02
N GLU A 10 19.98 -12.52 19.19
CA GLU A 10 19.14 -13.70 19.33
C GLU A 10 17.70 -13.42 18.88
N VAL A 11 17.13 -12.30 19.32
CA VAL A 11 15.78 -11.90 18.88
C VAL A 11 15.74 -11.70 17.36
N ALA A 12 16.71 -10.99 16.79
CA ALA A 12 16.78 -10.75 15.36
C ALA A 12 16.91 -12.05 14.54
N LYS A 13 17.64 -13.05 15.04
CA LYS A 13 17.80 -14.35 14.36
C LYS A 13 16.54 -15.20 14.36
N ASN A 14 15.74 -15.10 15.42
CA ASN A 14 14.56 -15.95 15.62
C ASN A 14 13.26 -15.32 15.06
N LEU A 15 13.33 -14.12 14.48
CA LEU A 15 12.21 -13.51 13.80
C LEU A 15 12.22 -13.91 12.31
N PRO A 16 11.13 -14.51 11.77
CA PRO A 16 11.05 -14.82 10.36
C PRO A 16 10.99 -13.53 9.52
N GLU A 17 11.45 -13.60 8.27
CA GLU A 17 11.31 -12.48 7.33
C GLU A 17 9.84 -12.06 7.20
N LEU A 18 9.60 -10.75 7.03
CA LEU A 18 8.29 -10.26 6.64
C LEU A 18 7.91 -10.86 5.27
N PRO A 19 6.64 -11.22 5.05
CA PRO A 19 6.19 -11.70 3.75
C PRO A 19 6.54 -10.65 2.70
N LYS A 20 7.29 -11.06 1.67
CA LYS A 20 7.70 -10.15 0.60
C LYS A 20 6.46 -9.61 -0.08
N ARG A 21 6.37 -8.27 -0.18
CA ARG A 21 5.32 -7.64 -0.98
C ARG A 21 5.45 -8.18 -2.41
N PRO A 22 4.40 -8.81 -2.97
CA PRO A 22 4.49 -9.37 -4.30
C PRO A 22 4.82 -8.25 -5.30
N LYS A 23 5.63 -8.59 -6.30
CA LYS A 23 5.85 -7.70 -7.44
C LYS A 23 4.50 -7.42 -8.09
N LYS A 24 4.23 -6.14 -8.38
CA LYS A 24 3.04 -5.73 -9.12
C LYS A 24 3.02 -6.42 -10.48
N ASN A 25 1.88 -6.99 -10.86
CA ASN A 25 1.60 -7.43 -12.23
C ASN A 25 1.01 -6.27 -13.06
N PHE A 26 0.82 -6.48 -14.36
CA PHE A 26 0.28 -5.46 -15.26
C PHE A 26 -1.10 -4.92 -14.85
N PHE A 27 -1.99 -5.78 -14.34
CA PHE A 27 -3.32 -5.38 -13.88
C PHE A 27 -3.26 -4.55 -12.60
N ASP A 28 -2.31 -4.84 -11.69
CA ASP A 28 -2.03 -4.03 -10.48
C ASP A 28 -1.49 -2.65 -10.84
N ILE A 29 -0.73 -2.54 -11.93
CA ILE A 29 -0.19 -1.26 -12.42
C ILE A 29 -1.32 -0.41 -13.00
N LEU A 30 -2.24 -1.04 -13.75
CA LEU A 30 -3.39 -0.39 -14.35
C LEU A 30 -4.53 -0.09 -13.35
N GLY A 31 -4.52 -0.71 -12.16
CA GLY A 31 -5.59 -0.56 -11.16
C GLY A 31 -6.93 -1.18 -11.60
N VAL A 32 -6.85 -2.30 -12.34
CA VAL A 32 -8.01 -3.01 -12.89
C VAL A 32 -8.10 -4.45 -12.41
N GLU A 33 -7.25 -4.86 -11.47
CA GLU A 33 -7.13 -6.22 -10.97
C GLU A 33 -8.44 -6.76 -10.36
N ARG A 34 -9.31 -5.88 -9.86
CA ARG A 34 -10.62 -6.26 -9.27
C ARG A 34 -11.80 -6.12 -10.22
N LYS A 35 -11.59 -5.67 -11.47
CA LYS A 35 -12.68 -5.39 -12.40
C LYS A 35 -13.15 -6.66 -13.09
N GLU A 36 -14.32 -7.18 -12.70
CA GLU A 36 -14.96 -8.36 -13.28
C GLU A 36 -15.12 -8.23 -14.80
N THR A 37 -15.55 -7.07 -15.31
CA THR A 37 -15.70 -6.84 -16.76
C THR A 37 -14.38 -6.94 -17.54
N ILE A 38 -13.26 -6.49 -16.95
CA ILE A 38 -11.93 -6.64 -17.56
C ILE A 38 -11.47 -8.10 -17.50
N ASN A 39 -11.77 -8.79 -16.40
CA ASN A 39 -11.47 -10.20 -16.26
C ASN A 39 -12.27 -11.05 -17.27
N SER A 40 -13.55 -10.76 -17.49
CA SER A 40 -14.38 -11.43 -18.50
C SER A 40 -13.86 -11.23 -19.92
N LYS A 41 -13.31 -10.05 -20.24
CA LYS A 41 -12.64 -9.81 -21.53
C LYS A 41 -11.40 -10.68 -21.72
N MET A 42 -10.58 -10.83 -20.68
CA MET A 42 -9.41 -11.72 -20.74
C MET A 42 -9.82 -13.18 -20.88
N LEU A 43 -10.87 -13.61 -20.18
CA LEU A 43 -11.42 -14.96 -20.34
C LEU A 43 -11.94 -15.18 -21.75
N ALA A 44 -12.70 -14.22 -22.30
CA ALA A 44 -13.23 -14.30 -23.65
C ALA A 44 -12.11 -14.48 -24.68
N TYR A 45 -11.06 -13.67 -24.56
CA TYR A 45 -9.87 -13.79 -25.39
C TYR A 45 -9.28 -15.20 -25.35
N PHE A 46 -9.07 -15.78 -24.16
CA PHE A 46 -8.47 -17.12 -24.06
C PHE A 46 -9.43 -18.29 -24.37
N PHE A 47 -10.74 -18.08 -24.28
CA PHE A 47 -11.74 -19.11 -24.60
C PHE A 47 -12.01 -19.22 -26.10
N ASP A 48 -11.75 -18.18 -26.89
CA ASP A 48 -12.02 -18.18 -28.34
C ASP A 48 -10.86 -18.82 -29.12
N PRO A 49 -11.03 -20.03 -29.69
CA PRO A 49 -9.98 -20.68 -30.45
C PRO A 49 -9.60 -19.96 -31.75
N ASN A 50 -10.39 -18.95 -32.18
CA ASN A 50 -10.12 -18.14 -33.37
C ASN A 50 -9.33 -16.86 -33.08
N GLU A 51 -9.07 -16.55 -31.80
CA GLU A 51 -8.20 -15.44 -31.42
C GLU A 51 -6.72 -15.76 -31.74
N GLU A 52 -5.90 -14.70 -31.79
CA GLU A 52 -4.50 -14.81 -32.23
C GLU A 52 -3.57 -15.47 -31.18
N HIS A 53 -4.10 -15.93 -30.04
CA HIS A 53 -3.31 -16.37 -28.90
C HIS A 53 -2.62 -17.73 -29.04
N GLY A 54 -2.98 -18.53 -30.06
CA GLY A 54 -2.31 -19.81 -30.36
C GLY A 54 -2.50 -20.93 -29.33
N PHE A 55 -3.46 -20.80 -28.41
CA PHE A 55 -3.78 -21.84 -27.40
C PHE A 55 -4.91 -22.78 -27.85
N GLY A 56 -5.51 -22.54 -29.02
CA GLY A 56 -6.65 -23.30 -29.53
C GLY A 56 -7.76 -23.41 -28.48
N THR A 57 -8.27 -24.60 -28.25
CA THR A 57 -9.34 -24.88 -27.28
C THR A 57 -8.87 -25.10 -25.85
N LEU A 58 -7.59 -24.87 -25.52
CA LEU A 58 -7.00 -25.23 -24.22
C LEU A 58 -7.83 -24.78 -23.01
N PHE A 59 -8.28 -23.52 -22.98
CA PHE A 59 -9.07 -23.00 -21.86
C PHE A 59 -10.44 -23.66 -21.78
N PHE A 60 -11.09 -23.84 -22.93
CA PHE A 60 -12.39 -24.51 -23.02
C PHE A 60 -12.28 -25.97 -22.55
N ASP A 61 -11.30 -26.71 -23.07
CA ASP A 61 -11.03 -28.09 -22.67
C ASP A 61 -10.72 -28.22 -21.18
N CYS A 62 -9.96 -27.27 -20.62
CA CYS A 62 -9.68 -27.23 -19.19
C CYS A 62 -10.93 -26.94 -18.35
N LEU A 63 -11.82 -26.04 -18.81
CA LEU A 63 -13.09 -25.80 -18.15
C LEU A 63 -13.96 -27.07 -18.12
N LEU A 64 -14.09 -27.76 -19.26
CA LEU A 64 -14.85 -29.01 -19.35
C LEU A 64 -14.28 -30.10 -18.44
N ARG A 65 -12.95 -30.25 -18.36
CA ARG A 65 -12.30 -31.18 -17.42
C ARG A 65 -12.63 -30.86 -15.97
N VAL A 66 -12.59 -29.58 -15.58
CA VAL A 66 -12.97 -29.17 -14.22
C VAL A 66 -14.44 -29.51 -13.94
N LEU A 67 -15.35 -29.30 -14.91
CA LEU A 67 -16.76 -29.65 -14.75
C LEU A 67 -16.98 -31.18 -14.64
N SER A 68 -16.30 -31.98 -15.44
CA SER A 68 -16.37 -33.44 -15.36
C SER A 68 -15.88 -33.96 -14.01
N GLU A 69 -14.78 -33.42 -13.50
CA GLU A 69 -14.24 -33.76 -12.17
C GLU A 69 -15.24 -33.42 -11.04
N LYS A 70 -15.96 -32.29 -11.14
CA LYS A 70 -16.92 -31.86 -10.11
C LYS A 70 -18.26 -32.59 -10.18
N SER A 71 -18.70 -32.96 -11.37
CA SER A 71 -19.97 -33.66 -11.59
C SER A 71 -19.86 -35.18 -11.48
N ASN A 72 -18.64 -35.73 -11.39
CA ASN A 72 -18.37 -37.16 -11.55
C ASN A 72 -19.03 -37.76 -12.81
N CYS A 73 -19.09 -36.97 -13.89
CA CYS A 73 -19.77 -37.33 -15.13
C CYS A 73 -18.97 -36.84 -16.34
N ASP A 74 -18.68 -37.74 -17.26
CA ASP A 74 -17.89 -37.45 -18.47
C ASP A 74 -18.70 -36.81 -19.61
N ARG A 75 -20.00 -36.50 -19.39
CA ARG A 75 -20.87 -35.91 -20.43
C ARG A 75 -20.27 -34.65 -21.07
N PHE A 76 -19.56 -33.86 -20.26
CA PHE A 76 -18.98 -32.59 -20.71
C PHE A 76 -17.80 -32.75 -21.69
N ILE A 77 -17.19 -33.93 -21.83
CA ILE A 77 -16.02 -34.10 -22.71
C ILE A 77 -16.46 -34.47 -24.14
N GLN A 78 -17.63 -35.10 -24.32
CA GLN A 78 -18.08 -35.60 -25.61
C GLN A 78 -19.07 -34.67 -26.32
N ASP A 79 -19.84 -33.88 -25.58
CA ASP A 79 -21.00 -33.14 -26.13
C ASP A 79 -20.63 -31.81 -26.83
N PHE A 80 -19.37 -31.35 -26.74
CA PHE A 80 -18.96 -30.00 -27.13
C PHE A 80 -17.97 -29.93 -28.32
N SER A 81 -17.90 -30.97 -29.16
CA SER A 81 -16.89 -31.09 -30.23
C SER A 81 -17.10 -30.20 -31.47
N GLU A 82 -18.08 -29.31 -31.46
CA GLU A 82 -18.45 -28.46 -32.60
C GLU A 82 -17.91 -27.01 -32.45
N PRO A 83 -17.78 -26.25 -33.55
CA PRO A 83 -17.44 -24.82 -33.47
C PRO A 83 -18.41 -24.05 -32.57
N PHE A 84 -17.87 -23.07 -31.84
CA PHE A 84 -18.64 -22.24 -30.93
C PHE A 84 -18.21 -20.77 -31.00
N GLU A 85 -19.11 -19.89 -30.58
CA GLU A 85 -18.89 -18.45 -30.51
C GLU A 85 -18.80 -17.99 -29.05
N ILE A 86 -17.99 -16.96 -28.80
CA ILE A 86 -17.84 -16.31 -27.49
C ILE A 86 -18.46 -14.92 -27.54
N ALA A 87 -19.33 -14.62 -26.58
CA ALA A 87 -19.90 -13.29 -26.39
C ALA A 87 -19.74 -12.83 -24.93
N ILE A 88 -19.53 -11.53 -24.72
CA ILE A 88 -19.43 -10.90 -23.39
C ILE A 88 -20.53 -9.88 -23.19
N GLU A 89 -20.87 -9.63 -21.93
CA GLU A 89 -21.85 -8.61 -21.53
C GLU A 89 -23.19 -8.72 -22.29
N VAL A 90 -23.67 -9.96 -22.52
CA VAL A 90 -24.86 -10.23 -23.34
C VAL A 90 -26.10 -9.76 -22.60
N ALA A 91 -26.77 -8.73 -23.14
CA ALA A 91 -27.95 -8.16 -22.55
C ALA A 91 -29.15 -9.11 -22.64
N THR A 92 -29.84 -9.32 -21.53
CA THR A 92 -31.05 -10.16 -21.45
C THR A 92 -32.30 -9.42 -21.92
N SER A 93 -32.21 -8.73 -23.06
CA SER A 93 -33.25 -7.82 -23.57
C SER A 93 -34.62 -8.48 -23.84
N SER A 94 -34.63 -9.81 -23.96
CA SER A 94 -35.83 -10.62 -24.15
C SER A 94 -36.54 -11.01 -22.84
N ALA A 95 -36.04 -10.58 -21.67
CA ALA A 95 -36.66 -10.88 -20.37
C ALA A 95 -38.05 -10.22 -20.21
N ASP A 96 -38.90 -10.82 -19.38
CA ASP A 96 -40.27 -10.32 -19.18
C ASP A 96 -40.29 -8.99 -18.41
N SER A 97 -39.49 -8.89 -17.34
CA SER A 97 -39.45 -7.70 -16.49
C SER A 97 -38.51 -6.63 -17.08
N PRO A 98 -38.86 -5.32 -17.00
CA PRO A 98 -37.98 -4.25 -17.46
C PRO A 98 -36.63 -4.19 -16.74
N GLU A 99 -36.58 -4.57 -15.47
CA GLU A 99 -35.35 -4.62 -14.66
C GLU A 99 -34.41 -5.72 -15.12
N ASP A 100 -34.96 -6.87 -15.53
CA ASP A 100 -34.18 -8.00 -16.03
C ASP A 100 -33.67 -7.75 -17.45
N ARG A 101 -34.34 -6.92 -18.26
CA ARG A 101 -33.85 -6.55 -19.60
C ARG A 101 -32.53 -5.78 -19.60
N LEU A 102 -32.17 -5.19 -18.46
CA LEU A 102 -30.94 -4.44 -18.27
C LEU A 102 -29.79 -5.30 -17.70
N LYS A 103 -30.07 -6.55 -17.33
CA LYS A 103 -29.06 -7.48 -16.83
C LYS A 103 -28.21 -8.00 -17.98
N ARG A 104 -27.04 -8.53 -17.63
CA ARG A 104 -26.03 -8.95 -18.59
C ARG A 104 -25.39 -10.25 -18.14
N ILE A 105 -25.28 -11.19 -19.06
CA ILE A 105 -24.46 -12.39 -18.90
C ILE A 105 -23.00 -11.97 -19.11
N ASP A 106 -22.13 -12.26 -18.16
CA ASP A 106 -20.72 -11.84 -18.24
C ASP A 106 -19.99 -12.47 -19.43
N LEU A 107 -20.16 -13.78 -19.63
CA LEU A 107 -19.64 -14.52 -20.77
C LEU A 107 -20.62 -15.63 -21.18
N LEU A 108 -20.90 -15.72 -22.48
CA LEU A 108 -21.74 -16.74 -23.10
C LEU A 108 -20.94 -17.46 -24.18
N ILE A 109 -20.86 -18.78 -24.08
CA ILE A 109 -20.27 -19.65 -25.10
C ILE A 109 -21.41 -20.38 -25.78
N THR A 110 -21.58 -20.25 -27.09
CA THR A 110 -22.71 -20.84 -27.82
C THR A 110 -22.20 -21.72 -28.95
N GLY A 111 -22.50 -23.02 -28.87
CA GLY A 111 -22.39 -23.95 -29.99
C GLY A 111 -23.71 -24.09 -30.74
N SER A 112 -23.79 -25.07 -31.65
CA SER A 112 -24.97 -25.25 -32.50
C SER A 112 -26.24 -25.67 -31.74
N GLN A 113 -26.08 -26.52 -30.70
CA GLN A 113 -27.17 -27.14 -29.95
C GLN A 113 -26.99 -27.02 -28.43
N TRP A 114 -25.95 -26.33 -27.97
CA TRP A 114 -25.62 -26.18 -26.56
C TRP A 114 -25.17 -24.76 -26.24
N SER A 115 -25.21 -24.39 -24.96
CA SER A 115 -24.63 -23.12 -24.51
C SER A 115 -24.08 -23.21 -23.09
N ILE A 116 -22.99 -22.51 -22.83
CA ILE A 116 -22.40 -22.35 -21.50
C ILE A 116 -22.54 -20.89 -21.08
N ILE A 117 -23.25 -20.67 -19.98
CA ILE A 117 -23.42 -19.36 -19.35
C ILE A 117 -22.38 -19.25 -18.24
N ILE A 118 -21.51 -18.25 -18.28
CA ILE A 118 -20.52 -18.00 -17.23
C ILE A 118 -20.79 -16.65 -16.57
N GLU A 119 -21.09 -16.68 -15.28
CA GLU A 119 -21.16 -15.51 -14.41
C GLU A 119 -19.85 -15.36 -13.65
N ASN A 120 -19.14 -14.26 -13.85
CA ASN A 120 -17.82 -14.00 -13.29
C ASN A 120 -17.92 -13.19 -11.98
N LYS A 121 -17.32 -13.72 -10.90
CA LYS A 121 -17.35 -13.08 -9.58
C LYS A 121 -15.98 -13.07 -8.94
N LEU A 122 -15.33 -11.91 -8.94
CA LEU A 122 -14.09 -11.72 -8.20
C LEU A 122 -14.41 -11.39 -6.74
N PHE A 123 -15.11 -10.29 -6.48
CA PHE A 123 -15.34 -9.80 -5.11
C PHE A 123 -16.81 -9.51 -4.80
N HIS A 124 -17.68 -9.47 -5.80
CA HIS A 124 -19.10 -9.21 -5.56
C HIS A 124 -19.84 -10.46 -5.08
N HIS A 125 -20.87 -10.22 -4.27
CA HIS A 125 -21.83 -11.26 -3.91
C HIS A 125 -22.60 -11.71 -5.15
N LEU A 126 -22.93 -12.99 -5.20
CA LEU A 126 -23.77 -13.55 -6.25
C LEU A 126 -25.23 -13.15 -5.96
N ALA A 127 -25.72 -12.17 -6.69
CA ALA A 127 -27.10 -11.67 -6.61
C ALA A 127 -27.71 -11.54 -8.02
N ASN A 128 -27.27 -12.42 -8.92
CA ASN A 128 -27.60 -12.42 -10.32
C ASN A 128 -28.85 -13.26 -10.59
N PRO A 129 -29.71 -12.84 -11.54
CA PRO A 129 -30.91 -13.61 -11.91
C PRO A 129 -30.53 -14.74 -12.87
N LEU A 130 -30.02 -15.84 -12.32
CA LEU A 130 -29.50 -16.97 -13.10
C LEU A 130 -30.56 -17.64 -13.97
N ASP A 131 -31.80 -17.68 -13.51
CA ASP A 131 -32.97 -18.16 -14.23
C ASP A 131 -33.28 -17.29 -15.46
N VAL A 132 -33.19 -15.96 -15.33
CA VAL A 132 -33.35 -15.03 -16.46
C VAL A 132 -32.29 -15.29 -17.54
N TYR A 133 -31.05 -15.61 -17.14
CA TYR A 133 -29.99 -15.92 -18.09
C TYR A 133 -30.29 -17.20 -18.88
N GLU A 134 -30.74 -18.26 -18.19
CA GLU A 134 -31.17 -19.50 -18.83
C GLU A 134 -32.34 -19.26 -19.80
N GLN A 135 -33.36 -18.51 -19.37
CA GLN A 135 -34.50 -18.16 -20.23
C GLN A 135 -34.11 -17.32 -21.44
N HIS A 136 -33.16 -16.39 -21.30
CA HIS A 136 -32.65 -15.62 -22.42
C HIS A 136 -32.01 -16.54 -23.47
N VAL A 137 -31.18 -17.50 -23.05
CA VAL A 137 -30.54 -18.45 -23.98
C VAL A 137 -31.57 -19.36 -24.66
N ILE A 138 -32.57 -19.86 -23.93
CA ILE A 138 -33.67 -20.66 -24.51
C ILE A 138 -34.41 -19.85 -25.59
N ASN A 139 -34.75 -18.59 -25.28
CA ASN A 139 -35.61 -17.79 -26.16
C ASN A 139 -34.85 -17.16 -27.33
N ASP A 140 -33.63 -16.69 -27.12
CA ASP A 140 -32.82 -15.99 -28.13
C ASP A 140 -32.03 -16.98 -28.99
N LYS A 141 -31.29 -17.89 -28.34
CA LYS A 141 -30.43 -18.87 -29.03
C LYS A 141 -31.15 -20.15 -29.44
N LYS A 142 -32.40 -20.35 -29.01
CA LYS A 142 -33.22 -21.53 -29.31
C LYS A 142 -32.58 -22.86 -28.86
N ILE A 143 -31.81 -22.81 -27.78
CA ILE A 143 -31.17 -23.98 -27.16
C ILE A 143 -32.13 -24.61 -26.16
N ARG A 144 -32.17 -25.95 -26.07
CA ARG A 144 -33.01 -26.64 -25.09
C ARG A 144 -32.42 -26.49 -23.69
N LYS A 145 -33.27 -26.48 -22.66
CA LYS A 145 -32.84 -26.26 -21.27
C LYS A 145 -31.79 -27.27 -20.82
N GLU A 146 -31.93 -28.54 -21.22
CA GLU A 146 -31.02 -29.63 -20.90
C GLU A 146 -29.61 -29.49 -21.50
N ASP A 147 -29.47 -28.68 -22.56
CA ASP A 147 -28.20 -28.43 -23.26
C ASP A 147 -27.55 -27.11 -22.82
N ILE A 148 -28.08 -26.47 -21.76
CA ILE A 148 -27.53 -25.26 -21.15
C ILE A 148 -26.74 -25.64 -19.89
N THR A 149 -25.49 -25.21 -19.83
CA THR A 149 -24.63 -25.35 -18.66
C THR A 149 -24.37 -24.00 -18.03
N GLY A 150 -24.88 -23.77 -16.82
CA GLY A 150 -24.57 -22.57 -16.04
C GLY A 150 -23.32 -22.76 -15.19
N ILE A 151 -22.44 -21.75 -15.16
CA ILE A 151 -21.20 -21.73 -14.38
C ILE A 151 -21.11 -20.41 -13.63
N ILE A 152 -20.80 -20.49 -12.34
CA ILE A 152 -20.36 -19.35 -11.53
C ILE A 152 -18.85 -19.49 -11.36
N LEU A 153 -18.10 -18.62 -12.04
CA LEU A 153 -16.64 -18.56 -11.97
C LEU A 153 -16.23 -17.59 -10.87
N SER A 154 -15.84 -18.09 -9.69
CA SER A 154 -15.59 -17.25 -8.51
C SER A 154 -14.22 -17.40 -7.87
N LEU A 155 -13.85 -16.50 -6.95
CA LEU A 155 -12.62 -16.70 -6.16
C LEU A 155 -12.74 -17.86 -5.18
N ASP A 156 -13.89 -18.00 -4.52
CA ASP A 156 -14.10 -19.02 -3.48
C ASP A 156 -15.14 -20.06 -3.89
N THR A 157 -15.03 -21.26 -3.31
CA THR A 157 -16.05 -22.29 -3.45
C THR A 157 -17.39 -21.81 -2.88
N LYS A 158 -18.46 -21.95 -3.66
CA LYS A 158 -19.84 -21.64 -3.24
C LYS A 158 -20.62 -22.92 -2.95
N SER A 159 -21.52 -22.87 -1.98
CA SER A 159 -22.44 -23.99 -1.71
C SER A 159 -23.44 -24.16 -2.85
N GLU A 160 -23.90 -25.39 -3.08
CA GLU A 160 -24.90 -25.69 -4.13
C GLU A 160 -26.15 -24.82 -4.01
N VAL A 161 -26.61 -24.57 -2.77
CA VAL A 161 -27.76 -23.71 -2.46
C VAL A 161 -27.53 -22.28 -2.94
N ALA A 162 -26.33 -21.74 -2.80
CA ALA A 162 -26.01 -20.39 -3.27
C ALA A 162 -25.95 -20.31 -4.80
N CYS A 163 -25.75 -21.44 -5.48
CA CYS A 163 -25.66 -21.54 -6.94
C CYS A 163 -26.99 -21.97 -7.60
N LYS A 164 -28.07 -22.00 -6.82
CA LYS A 164 -29.40 -22.38 -7.27
C LYS A 164 -30.36 -21.20 -7.19
N VAL A 165 -31.03 -20.90 -8.29
CA VAL A 165 -32.12 -19.93 -8.34
C VAL A 165 -33.30 -20.62 -9.01
N HIS A 166 -34.43 -20.71 -8.31
CA HIS A 166 -35.59 -21.50 -8.75
C HIS A 166 -35.22 -22.95 -9.10
N GLU A 167 -35.44 -23.38 -10.34
CA GLU A 167 -35.09 -24.71 -10.86
C GLU A 167 -33.72 -24.75 -11.55
N THR A 168 -33.08 -23.58 -11.70
CA THR A 168 -31.84 -23.41 -12.46
C THR A 168 -30.64 -23.59 -11.52
N GLN A 169 -29.76 -24.54 -11.85
CA GLN A 169 -28.56 -24.85 -11.07
C GLN A 169 -27.31 -24.50 -11.88
N PHE A 170 -26.44 -23.69 -11.30
CA PHE A 170 -25.13 -23.40 -11.87
C PHE A 170 -24.05 -24.20 -11.13
N PHE A 171 -23.03 -24.64 -11.86
CA PHE A 171 -21.83 -25.23 -11.28
C PHE A 171 -20.92 -24.12 -10.75
N ASN A 172 -20.32 -24.33 -9.58
CA ASN A 172 -19.28 -23.44 -9.12
C ASN A 172 -17.91 -23.92 -9.56
N VAL A 173 -17.21 -23.10 -10.33
CA VAL A 173 -15.80 -23.28 -10.69
C VAL A 173 -15.04 -22.11 -10.09
N THR A 174 -13.89 -22.36 -9.48
CA THR A 174 -13.02 -21.28 -9.01
C THR A 174 -12.05 -20.84 -10.10
N HIS A 175 -11.69 -19.56 -10.12
CA HIS A 175 -10.63 -19.05 -11.00
C HIS A 175 -9.32 -19.83 -10.84
N GLN A 176 -9.00 -20.24 -9.61
CA GLN A 176 -7.82 -21.05 -9.31
C GLN A 176 -7.92 -22.48 -9.90
N GLU A 177 -9.08 -23.15 -9.83
CA GLU A 177 -9.26 -24.47 -10.47
C GLU A 177 -9.03 -24.40 -11.97
N LEU A 178 -9.62 -23.41 -12.65
CA LEU A 178 -9.47 -23.21 -14.09
C LEU A 178 -8.00 -22.93 -14.46
N ILE A 179 -7.37 -21.94 -13.82
CA ILE A 179 -5.98 -21.57 -14.13
C ILE A 179 -5.01 -22.70 -13.83
N ASN A 180 -5.18 -23.42 -12.72
CA ASN A 180 -4.32 -24.57 -12.42
C ASN A 180 -4.47 -25.66 -13.49
N LYS A 181 -5.70 -25.91 -13.96
CA LYS A 181 -5.94 -26.90 -15.01
C LYS A 181 -5.30 -26.49 -16.33
N VAL A 182 -5.40 -25.20 -16.71
CA VAL A 182 -4.72 -24.64 -17.88
C VAL A 182 -3.21 -24.80 -17.77
N GLN A 183 -2.62 -24.44 -16.63
CA GLN A 183 -1.17 -24.56 -16.41
C GLN A 183 -0.67 -26.01 -16.48
N GLN A 184 -1.48 -26.98 -16.04
CA GLN A 184 -1.14 -28.41 -16.11
C GLN A 184 -1.14 -28.95 -17.55
N HIS A 185 -1.94 -28.36 -18.44
CA HIS A 185 -2.14 -28.83 -19.81
C HIS A 185 -1.52 -27.91 -20.88
N LEU A 186 -0.84 -26.85 -20.45
CA LEU A 186 -0.14 -25.95 -21.34
C LEU A 186 1.08 -26.66 -21.96
N ILE A 187 1.02 -26.90 -23.27
CA ILE A 187 2.13 -27.45 -24.05
C ILE A 187 2.81 -26.29 -24.76
N LEU A 188 4.05 -25.97 -24.37
CA LEU A 188 4.77 -24.80 -24.88
C LEU A 188 5.40 -25.01 -26.27
N THR A 189 5.49 -26.25 -26.75
CA THR A 189 6.21 -26.58 -27.99
C THR A 189 5.52 -26.10 -29.27
N ASP A 190 4.23 -25.75 -29.18
CA ASP A 190 3.38 -25.42 -30.33
C ASP A 190 3.04 -23.91 -30.38
N ILE A 191 3.57 -23.10 -29.47
CA ILE A 191 3.28 -21.66 -29.40
C ILE A 191 4.40 -20.88 -30.07
N GLU A 192 4.11 -20.31 -31.23
CA GLU A 192 5.07 -19.52 -32.00
C GLU A 192 5.25 -18.09 -31.44
N ASN A 193 4.30 -17.60 -30.63
CA ASN A 193 4.28 -16.21 -30.14
C ASN A 193 4.49 -16.08 -28.62
N ASP A 194 5.63 -15.48 -28.23
CA ASP A 194 5.96 -15.22 -26.82
C ASP A 194 5.02 -14.21 -26.14
N ILE A 195 4.30 -13.39 -26.92
CA ILE A 195 3.41 -12.34 -26.40
C ILE A 195 2.20 -12.94 -25.68
N ASP A 196 1.62 -14.01 -26.21
CA ASP A 196 0.40 -14.61 -25.64
C ASP A 196 0.71 -15.42 -24.39
N ILE A 197 1.90 -16.03 -24.35
CA ILE A 197 2.46 -16.60 -23.13
C ILE A 197 2.65 -15.51 -22.07
N PHE A 198 3.10 -14.31 -22.48
CA PHE A 198 3.20 -13.18 -21.57
C PHE A 198 1.82 -12.75 -21.05
N TYR A 199 0.79 -12.63 -21.89
CA TYR A 199 -0.58 -12.32 -21.47
C TYR A 199 -1.13 -13.37 -20.50
N LEU A 200 -0.94 -14.67 -20.80
CA LEU A 200 -1.35 -15.76 -19.92
C LEU A 200 -0.63 -15.69 -18.57
N ARG A 201 0.67 -15.42 -18.57
CA ARG A 201 1.46 -15.26 -17.33
C ARG A 201 0.96 -14.08 -16.50
N GLU A 202 0.67 -12.94 -17.13
CA GLU A 202 0.14 -11.78 -16.42
C GLU A 202 -1.26 -12.07 -15.86
N TYR A 203 -2.14 -12.68 -16.66
CA TYR A 203 -3.47 -13.09 -16.20
C TYR A 203 -3.41 -14.07 -15.03
N ALA A 204 -2.63 -15.15 -15.15
CA ALA A 204 -2.45 -16.14 -14.09
C ALA A 204 -1.84 -15.52 -12.82
N LYS A 205 -0.90 -14.58 -12.94
CA LYS A 205 -0.36 -13.85 -11.78
C LYS A 205 -1.43 -12.99 -11.10
N THR A 206 -2.28 -12.32 -11.88
CA THR A 206 -3.40 -11.50 -11.37
C THR A 206 -4.39 -12.37 -10.59
N ILE A 207 -4.85 -13.47 -11.20
CA ILE A 207 -5.74 -14.43 -10.52
C ILE A 207 -5.08 -14.93 -9.23
N ASN A 208 -3.85 -15.44 -9.30
CA ASN A 208 -3.13 -15.93 -8.13
C ASN A 208 -2.94 -14.86 -7.06
N SER A 209 -2.84 -13.57 -7.43
CA SER A 209 -2.71 -12.48 -6.47
C SER A 209 -3.93 -12.34 -5.55
N HIS A 210 -5.13 -12.65 -6.05
CA HIS A 210 -6.35 -12.61 -5.25
C HIS A 210 -6.39 -13.69 -4.16
N TYR A 211 -5.67 -14.80 -4.36
CA TYR A 211 -5.53 -15.88 -3.38
C TYR A 211 -4.38 -15.65 -2.37
N LYS A 212 -3.47 -14.70 -2.64
CA LYS A 212 -2.26 -14.50 -1.81
C LYS A 212 -2.53 -14.02 -0.40
N ASN A 213 -3.63 -13.31 -0.13
CA ASN A 213 -3.95 -12.92 1.23
C ASN A 213 -4.19 -14.15 2.13
N LYS A 214 -4.85 -15.20 1.60
CA LYS A 214 -4.99 -16.49 2.28
C LYS A 214 -3.65 -17.25 2.37
N MET A 215 -2.76 -17.10 1.38
CA MET A 215 -1.44 -17.75 1.40
C MET A 215 -0.41 -17.08 2.33
N ASN A 216 -0.54 -15.79 2.60
CA ASN A 216 0.34 -15.04 3.51
C ASN A 216 -0.09 -15.09 4.97
N GLU A 217 -1.34 -15.48 5.25
CA GLU A 217 -1.89 -15.62 6.60
C GLU A 217 -1.04 -16.57 7.47
N PRO A 218 -0.63 -17.78 7.00
CA PRO A 218 0.26 -18.65 7.79
C PRO A 218 1.65 -18.06 8.08
N MET A 219 2.16 -17.17 7.21
CA MET A 219 3.46 -16.52 7.41
C MET A 219 3.35 -15.37 8.41
N SER A 220 2.26 -14.60 8.36
CA SER A 220 1.93 -13.59 9.36
C SER A 220 1.72 -14.22 10.74
N ASP A 221 1.00 -15.34 10.82
CA ASP A 221 0.78 -16.09 12.06
C ASP A 221 2.08 -16.60 12.67
N LYS A 222 3.04 -17.05 11.83
CA LYS A 222 4.38 -17.43 12.29
C LYS A 222 5.13 -16.25 12.93
N ILE A 223 5.06 -15.06 12.35
CA ILE A 223 5.68 -13.86 12.94
C ILE A 223 5.05 -13.55 14.29
N VAL A 224 3.72 -13.59 14.37
CA VAL A 224 2.98 -13.35 15.62
C VAL A 224 3.38 -14.38 16.68
N ALA A 225 3.43 -15.67 16.34
CA ALA A 225 3.84 -16.73 17.25
C ALA A 225 5.29 -16.52 17.75
N SER A 226 6.24 -16.21 16.85
CA SER A 226 7.63 -15.93 17.23
C SER A 226 7.78 -14.71 18.13
N LEU A 227 6.97 -13.65 17.91
CA LEU A 227 6.96 -12.48 18.79
C LEU A 227 6.38 -12.80 20.18
N ILE A 228 5.34 -13.63 20.26
CA ILE A 228 4.76 -14.08 21.52
C ILE A 228 5.76 -14.94 22.32
N GLU A 229 6.46 -15.85 21.65
CA GLU A 229 7.49 -16.70 22.26
C GLU A 229 8.62 -15.85 22.86
N GLN A 230 9.01 -14.77 22.18
CA GLN A 230 10.13 -13.90 22.55
C GLN A 230 9.71 -12.63 23.31
N LYS A 231 8.47 -12.57 23.80
CA LYS A 231 7.85 -11.36 24.36
C LYS A 231 8.68 -10.68 25.43
N GLU A 232 9.34 -11.43 26.31
CA GLU A 232 10.14 -10.86 27.40
C GLU A 232 11.37 -10.13 26.88
N ALA A 233 12.06 -10.72 25.90
CA ALA A 233 13.23 -10.12 25.29
C ALA A 233 12.87 -8.88 24.47
N VAL A 234 11.79 -8.96 23.69
CA VAL A 234 11.26 -7.82 22.93
C VAL A 234 10.86 -6.69 23.87
N ASN A 235 10.13 -6.98 24.95
CA ASN A 235 9.72 -5.98 25.94
C ASN A 235 10.93 -5.34 26.65
N ASN A 236 11.99 -6.10 26.93
CA ASN A 236 13.22 -5.55 27.49
C ASN A 236 13.93 -4.59 26.52
N ILE A 237 13.96 -4.94 25.23
CA ILE A 237 14.51 -4.07 24.17
C ILE A 237 13.70 -2.78 24.08
N ILE A 238 12.37 -2.86 24.04
CA ILE A 238 11.46 -1.70 24.02
C ILE A 238 11.70 -0.82 25.25
N LYS A 239 11.75 -1.41 26.45
CA LYS A 239 11.99 -0.67 27.70
C LYS A 239 13.30 0.11 27.68
N LYS A 240 14.39 -0.52 27.19
CA LYS A 240 15.69 0.14 27.06
C LYS A 240 15.72 1.22 25.99
N ARG A 241 15.00 1.01 24.88
CA ARG A 241 14.79 2.03 23.84
C ARG A 241 14.09 3.25 24.42
N THR A 242 12.97 3.07 25.13
CA THR A 242 12.23 4.15 25.80
C THR A 242 13.09 4.87 26.83
N ALA A 243 13.84 4.14 27.66
CA ALA A 243 14.76 4.77 28.63
C ALA A 243 15.85 5.61 27.95
N SER A 244 16.34 5.17 26.78
CA SER A 244 17.32 5.92 25.99
C SER A 244 16.71 7.19 25.39
N ILE A 245 15.46 7.12 24.90
CA ILE A 245 14.72 8.28 24.42
C ILE A 245 14.58 9.33 25.52
N ASN A 246 14.05 8.92 26.70
CA ASN A 246 13.90 9.83 27.84
C ASN A 246 15.23 10.47 28.26
N TYR A 247 16.31 9.69 28.29
CA TYR A 247 17.64 10.21 28.61
C TYR A 247 18.12 11.28 27.61
N ILE A 248 17.90 11.06 26.31
CA ILE A 248 18.27 12.04 25.29
C ILE A 248 17.42 13.31 25.43
N ASP A 249 16.11 13.18 25.64
CA ASP A 249 15.21 14.32 25.86
C ASP A 249 15.67 15.16 27.06
N GLU A 250 15.95 14.52 28.20
CA GLU A 250 16.48 15.18 29.39
C GLU A 250 17.78 15.95 29.08
N LYS A 251 18.70 15.35 28.31
CA LYS A 251 19.96 16.00 27.94
C LYS A 251 19.79 17.18 26.99
N ILE A 252 18.85 17.11 26.05
CA ILE A 252 18.53 18.24 25.17
C ILE A 252 17.94 19.38 26.01
N ILE A 253 17.01 19.08 26.92
CA ILE A 253 16.43 20.06 27.84
C ILE A 253 17.51 20.72 28.70
N GLU A 254 18.42 19.95 29.29
CA GLU A 254 19.55 20.48 30.06
C GLU A 254 20.41 21.44 29.24
N VAL A 255 20.78 21.08 28.00
CA VAL A 255 21.59 21.93 27.11
C VAL A 255 20.91 23.28 26.85
N PHE A 256 19.61 23.28 26.58
CA PHE A 256 18.86 24.51 26.36
C PHE A 256 18.67 25.32 27.65
N ALA A 257 18.43 24.66 28.79
CA ALA A 257 18.29 25.30 30.09
C ALA A 257 19.58 26.00 30.52
N GLU A 258 20.75 25.42 30.26
CA GLU A 258 22.06 26.04 30.50
C GLU A 258 22.27 27.32 29.69
N LYS A 259 21.56 27.46 28.57
CA LYS A 259 21.55 28.67 27.72
C LYS A 259 20.39 29.62 28.03
N GLY A 260 19.62 29.35 29.10
CA GLY A 260 18.50 30.18 29.56
C GLY A 260 17.16 29.92 28.88
N TYR A 261 17.04 28.88 28.05
CA TYR A 261 15.80 28.52 27.36
C TYR A 261 14.91 27.60 28.21
N ARG A 262 13.60 27.68 28.01
CA ARG A 262 12.59 26.81 28.64
C ARG A 262 11.98 25.86 27.61
N TYR A 263 11.64 24.66 28.05
CA TYR A 263 10.95 23.66 27.25
C TYR A 263 9.43 23.73 27.47
N GLU A 264 8.65 23.74 26.39
CA GLU A 264 7.21 23.59 26.42
C GLU A 264 6.70 22.88 25.16
N LYS A 265 5.95 21.78 25.35
CA LYS A 265 5.20 21.06 24.30
C LYS A 265 6.00 20.70 23.03
N GLY A 266 7.31 20.44 23.15
CA GLY A 266 8.17 20.08 22.01
C GLY A 266 9.00 21.23 21.45
N TRP A 267 8.97 22.40 22.09
CA TRP A 267 9.73 23.58 21.68
C TRP A 267 10.59 24.14 22.81
N TYR A 268 11.69 24.79 22.44
CA TYR A 268 12.56 25.49 23.38
C TYR A 268 12.52 26.98 23.08
N TYR A 269 12.17 27.81 24.06
CA TYR A 269 12.01 29.25 23.87
C TYR A 269 12.78 30.05 24.92
N ASP A 270 13.25 31.22 24.53
CA ASP A 270 13.79 32.20 25.48
C ASP A 270 12.60 32.91 26.15
N PRO A 271 12.51 32.95 27.49
CA PRO A 271 11.45 33.69 28.19
C PRO A 271 11.32 35.15 27.78
N LYS A 272 12.41 35.78 27.31
CA LYS A 272 12.43 37.15 26.78
C LYS A 272 11.82 37.26 25.38
N TYR A 273 11.89 36.20 24.57
CA TYR A 273 11.47 36.16 23.17
C TYR A 273 10.51 35.00 22.91
N LYS A 274 9.32 35.02 23.52
CA LYS A 274 8.34 33.90 23.49
C LYS A 274 7.84 33.50 22.10
N ASN A 275 7.92 34.42 21.13
CA ASN A 275 7.48 34.22 19.74
C ASN A 275 8.56 33.57 18.87
N ILE A 276 9.72 33.24 19.43
CA ILE A 276 10.82 32.60 18.71
C ILE A 276 11.21 31.34 19.45
N ARG A 277 11.25 30.23 18.71
CA ARG A 277 11.41 28.92 19.30
C ARG A 277 12.38 28.09 18.51
N PHE A 278 13.10 27.23 19.22
CA PHE A 278 13.79 26.10 18.64
C PHE A 278 12.85 24.91 18.57
N PHE A 279 12.91 24.22 17.44
CA PHE A 279 12.41 22.86 17.29
C PHE A 279 13.59 21.93 17.05
N ILE A 280 13.65 20.85 17.82
CA ILE A 280 14.64 19.80 17.65
C ILE A 280 13.94 18.58 17.07
N THR A 281 14.58 17.89 16.13
CA THR A 281 14.10 16.59 15.63
C THR A 281 13.70 15.69 16.80
N PRO A 282 12.51 15.05 16.75
CA PRO A 282 12.07 14.16 17.82
C PRO A 282 13.10 13.07 18.10
N THR A 283 13.31 12.77 19.37
CA THR A 283 14.37 11.86 19.81
C THR A 283 14.23 10.45 19.24
N GLU A 284 13.00 9.97 19.00
CA GLU A 284 12.76 8.69 18.33
C GLU A 284 13.40 8.67 16.94
N VAL A 285 13.27 9.77 16.19
CA VAL A 285 13.84 9.91 14.85
C VAL A 285 15.36 10.01 14.92
N ILE A 286 15.91 10.72 15.91
CA ILE A 286 17.37 10.78 16.14
C ILE A 286 17.91 9.36 16.38
N LEU A 287 17.24 8.56 17.22
CA LEU A 287 17.68 7.20 17.54
C LEU A 287 17.56 6.24 16.34
N GLU A 288 16.63 6.48 15.42
CA GLU A 288 16.44 5.67 14.21
C GLU A 288 17.42 6.02 13.09
N THR A 289 17.72 7.31 12.94
CA THR A 289 18.42 7.82 11.75
C THR A 289 19.85 8.27 12.05
N ASN A 290 20.20 8.44 13.31
CA ASN A 290 21.42 9.15 13.76
C ASN A 290 21.51 10.60 13.24
N SER A 291 20.37 11.20 12.89
CA SER A 291 20.30 12.54 12.32
C SER A 291 19.64 13.52 13.28
N ILE A 292 20.23 14.69 13.46
CA ILE A 292 19.63 15.80 14.20
C ILE A 292 19.28 16.96 13.27
N GLY A 293 18.12 17.56 13.51
CA GLY A 293 17.68 18.79 12.90
C GLY A 293 17.41 19.82 13.99
N ILE A 294 17.91 21.03 13.79
CA ILE A 294 17.73 22.17 14.70
C ILE A 294 17.10 23.28 13.88
N ALA A 295 15.80 23.47 14.04
CA ALA A 295 15.07 24.55 13.40
C ALA A 295 14.94 25.73 14.35
N TYR A 296 15.13 26.94 13.83
CA TYR A 296 14.85 28.17 14.53
C TYR A 296 13.67 28.86 13.84
N GLU A 297 12.60 29.06 14.59
CA GLU A 297 11.26 29.29 14.05
C GLU A 297 10.61 30.51 14.70
N LEU A 298 9.95 31.32 13.88
CA LEU A 298 9.07 32.41 14.30
C LEU A 298 7.65 31.87 14.42
N TRP A 299 6.99 32.22 15.51
CA TRP A 299 5.65 31.76 15.87
C TRP A 299 4.65 32.92 15.93
N ASP A 300 3.36 32.59 15.85
CA ASP A 300 2.23 33.51 15.79
C ASP A 300 2.30 34.47 14.58
N ASP A 301 1.57 35.58 14.60
CA ASP A 301 1.54 36.58 13.52
C ASP A 301 2.87 37.34 13.33
N SER A 302 3.98 36.86 13.93
CA SER A 302 5.31 37.46 13.85
C SER A 302 5.78 37.64 12.40
N LEU A 303 5.34 36.80 11.45
CA LEU A 303 5.62 37.01 10.02
C LEU A 303 5.07 38.34 9.50
N SER A 304 3.84 38.70 9.89
CA SER A 304 3.21 39.96 9.47
C SER A 304 3.96 41.18 10.02
N LYS A 305 4.67 40.99 11.14
CA LYS A 305 5.45 42.04 11.82
C LYS A 305 6.88 42.12 11.30
N VAL A 306 7.56 40.98 11.12
CA VAL A 306 8.93 40.91 10.58
C VAL A 306 8.93 41.24 9.08
N GLY A 307 7.94 40.76 8.33
CA GLY A 307 7.88 40.92 6.88
C GLY A 307 8.76 39.91 6.14
N ILE A 308 8.31 39.48 4.96
CA ILE A 308 9.00 38.47 4.13
C ILE A 308 10.38 38.96 3.68
N GLU A 309 10.53 40.25 3.40
CA GLU A 309 11.80 40.83 2.94
C GLU A 309 12.88 40.79 4.02
N ASN A 310 12.53 41.03 5.28
CA ASN A 310 13.49 40.92 6.39
C ASN A 310 13.88 39.47 6.67
N ILE A 311 12.96 38.50 6.52
CA ILE A 311 13.30 37.08 6.63
C ILE A 311 14.31 36.68 5.55
N LYS A 312 14.11 37.15 4.30
CA LYS A 312 15.08 36.91 3.22
C LYS A 312 16.43 37.52 3.54
N LEU A 313 16.47 38.75 4.05
CA LEU A 313 17.72 39.41 4.43
C LEU A 313 18.45 38.68 5.56
N ILE A 314 17.71 38.18 6.57
CA ILE A 314 18.26 37.32 7.62
C ILE A 314 18.86 36.07 6.98
N GLN A 315 18.09 35.37 6.14
CA GLN A 315 18.54 34.13 5.48
C GLN A 315 19.79 34.33 4.63
N GLU A 316 19.88 35.43 3.86
CA GLU A 316 21.07 35.81 3.09
C GLU A 316 22.32 35.98 3.96
N LYS A 317 22.16 36.45 5.20
CA LYS A 317 23.26 36.63 6.17
C LYS A 317 23.64 35.36 6.93
N LEU A 318 22.72 34.42 7.07
CA LEU A 318 22.96 33.13 7.72
C LEU A 318 23.67 32.13 6.81
N ILE A 319 23.54 32.28 5.48
CA ILE A 319 24.15 31.38 4.51
C ILE A 319 25.63 31.75 4.34
N ASN A 320 26.50 30.98 4.98
CA ASN A 320 27.86 30.81 4.46
C ASN A 320 27.81 29.64 3.45
N PRO A 321 28.07 29.87 2.15
CA PRO A 321 27.90 28.84 1.10
C PRO A 321 28.77 27.59 1.30
N GLU A 322 29.79 27.63 2.16
CA GLU A 322 30.74 26.54 2.37
C GLU A 322 30.21 25.41 3.28
N GLU A 323 29.16 25.63 4.09
CA GLU A 323 28.82 24.66 5.16
C GLU A 323 27.71 23.65 4.86
N GLY A 324 26.90 23.79 3.79
CA GLY A 324 25.97 22.75 3.28
C GLY A 324 24.92 22.15 4.24
N ARG A 325 24.95 22.50 5.54
CA ARG A 325 24.14 21.92 6.62
C ARG A 325 22.90 22.74 6.94
N PHE A 326 22.80 23.96 6.41
CA PHE A 326 21.64 24.84 6.62
C PHE A 326 20.65 24.78 5.45
N ASP A 327 19.38 24.60 5.78
CA ASP A 327 18.24 24.60 4.88
C ASP A 327 17.29 25.74 5.28
N ILE A 328 16.98 26.61 4.33
CA ILE A 328 16.06 27.77 4.49
C ILE A 328 14.72 27.54 3.76
N SER A 329 14.43 26.30 3.35
CA SER A 329 13.20 26.01 2.59
C SER A 329 11.94 26.12 3.45
N ALA A 330 10.92 26.78 2.89
CA ALA A 330 9.59 26.92 3.48
C ALA A 330 8.74 25.63 3.45
N LYS A 331 9.35 24.47 3.13
CA LYS A 331 8.65 23.19 2.91
C LYS A 331 7.82 22.72 4.11
N HIS A 332 8.15 23.22 5.31
CA HIS A 332 7.51 22.83 6.56
C HIS A 332 6.75 23.98 7.25
N ASP A 333 6.57 25.11 6.56
CA ASP A 333 5.81 26.24 7.09
C ASP A 333 4.33 25.88 7.27
N LYS A 334 3.75 26.25 8.42
CA LYS A 334 2.33 26.02 8.73
C LYS A 334 1.54 27.32 8.61
N GLY A 335 1.38 27.83 7.38
CA GLY A 335 0.56 29.00 7.11
C GLY A 335 0.98 30.25 7.89
N ASN A 336 0.04 30.93 8.54
CA ASN A 336 0.29 32.19 9.27
C ASN A 336 0.77 32.00 10.71
N THR A 337 0.81 30.78 11.25
CA THR A 337 1.07 30.55 12.69
C THR A 337 2.52 30.18 13.01
N MET A 338 3.30 29.76 12.02
CA MET A 338 4.70 29.40 12.18
C MET A 338 5.45 29.55 10.86
N LYS A 339 6.64 30.16 10.95
CA LYS A 339 7.56 30.37 9.83
C LYS A 339 8.97 29.97 10.24
N ARG A 340 9.58 29.11 9.44
CA ARG A 340 10.94 28.65 9.68
C ARG A 340 11.94 29.68 9.15
N VAL A 341 12.83 30.13 10.01
CA VAL A 341 13.92 31.03 9.58
C VAL A 341 15.02 30.21 8.94
N VAL A 342 15.47 29.18 9.65
CA VAL A 342 16.55 28.30 9.21
C VAL A 342 16.42 26.93 9.88
N THR A 343 16.93 25.89 9.25
CA THR A 343 17.16 24.58 9.86
C THR A 343 18.59 24.13 9.63
N TYR A 344 19.30 23.82 10.69
CA TYR A 344 20.55 23.09 10.63
C TYR A 344 20.27 21.57 10.61
N ARG A 345 21.02 20.81 9.83
CA ARG A 345 20.95 19.34 9.77
C ARG A 345 22.34 18.71 9.90
N ASP A 346 22.43 17.65 10.69
CA ASP A 346 23.60 16.77 10.73
C ASP A 346 23.12 15.32 10.67
N GLU A 347 23.51 14.60 9.61
CA GLU A 347 23.10 13.21 9.35
C GLU A 347 23.96 12.16 10.10
N ASN A 348 25.01 12.60 10.80
CA ASN A 348 25.90 11.74 11.57
C ASN A 348 26.18 12.34 12.96
N PHE A 349 25.09 12.65 13.67
CA PHE A 349 25.11 13.41 14.92
C PHE A 349 26.04 12.80 15.98
N LEU A 350 25.87 11.51 16.27
CA LEU A 350 26.75 10.74 17.15
C LEU A 350 27.61 9.80 16.29
N SER A 351 28.78 10.26 15.90
CA SER A 351 29.68 9.59 14.95
C SER A 351 30.79 8.80 15.64
N HIS A 352 31.15 9.18 16.87
CA HIS A 352 32.20 8.55 17.66
C HIS A 352 31.64 7.99 18.97
N LYS A 353 32.25 6.90 19.46
CA LYS A 353 31.80 6.21 20.69
C LYS A 353 31.84 7.07 21.95
N GLU A 354 32.66 8.11 21.95
CA GLU A 354 32.82 9.04 23.08
C GLU A 354 31.91 10.26 22.97
N ASP A 355 31.18 10.40 21.85
CA ASP A 355 30.26 11.50 21.66
C ASP A 355 29.15 11.44 22.71
N THR A 356 28.89 12.59 23.34
CA THR A 356 27.75 12.77 24.23
C THR A 356 26.75 13.69 23.57
N ILE A 357 25.45 13.45 23.79
CA ILE A 357 24.36 14.33 23.33
C ILE A 357 24.66 15.77 23.73
N LYS A 358 25.00 15.98 25.00
CA LYS A 358 25.31 17.29 25.57
C LYS A 358 26.48 17.96 24.85
N GLY A 359 27.59 17.24 24.67
CA GLY A 359 28.79 17.78 24.02
C GLY A 359 28.56 18.14 22.54
N LYS A 360 27.96 17.23 21.78
CA LYS A 360 27.70 17.45 20.35
C LYS A 360 26.66 18.54 20.11
N LEU A 361 25.51 18.47 20.78
CA LEU A 361 24.47 19.49 20.64
C LEU A 361 24.97 20.85 21.13
N GLY A 362 25.65 20.88 22.28
CA GLY A 362 26.28 22.10 22.81
C GLY A 362 27.20 22.74 21.79
N ALA A 363 28.15 21.96 21.23
CA ALA A 363 29.08 22.45 20.22
C ALA A 363 28.38 22.98 18.96
N ILE A 364 27.35 22.28 18.46
CA ILE A 364 26.57 22.76 17.30
C ILE A 364 25.89 24.09 17.63
N LEU A 365 25.22 24.16 18.78
CA LEU A 365 24.54 25.39 19.22
C LEU A 365 25.53 26.54 19.39
N ASP A 366 26.68 26.31 20.03
CA ASP A 366 27.68 27.33 20.27
C ASP A 366 28.35 27.82 18.98
N ASN A 367 28.69 26.92 18.06
CA ASN A 367 29.39 27.29 16.82
C ASN A 367 28.49 27.99 15.78
N HIS A 368 27.19 27.73 15.82
CA HIS A 368 26.29 28.13 14.74
C HIS A 368 25.15 29.06 15.18
N PHE A 369 24.65 28.91 16.41
CA PHE A 369 23.47 29.63 16.87
C PHE A 369 23.80 30.74 17.86
N PHE A 370 24.66 30.44 18.85
CA PHE A 370 24.95 31.30 19.99
C PHE A 370 26.28 32.06 19.90
N ASN A 371 27.12 31.80 18.90
CA ASN A 371 28.33 32.57 18.66
C ASN A 371 28.04 34.00 18.21
N ASP A 372 29.07 34.85 18.32
CA ASP A 372 29.08 36.17 17.70
C ASP A 372 28.91 36.03 16.18
N GLY A 373 27.92 36.72 15.62
CA GLY A 373 27.50 36.59 14.23
C GLY A 373 26.70 35.32 13.93
N GLY A 374 26.26 34.58 14.96
CA GLY A 374 25.46 33.36 14.83
C GLY A 374 23.99 33.60 14.47
N VAL A 375 23.23 32.51 14.36
CA VAL A 375 21.81 32.57 13.96
C VAL A 375 20.99 33.47 14.87
N ILE A 376 21.14 33.36 16.18
CA ILE A 376 20.32 34.12 17.14
C ILE A 376 20.58 35.61 17.00
N GLN A 377 21.85 36.03 16.99
CA GLN A 377 22.20 37.45 16.89
C GLN A 377 21.70 38.06 15.57
N ASN A 378 21.91 37.37 14.44
CA ASN A 378 21.43 37.85 13.15
C ASN A 378 19.91 37.98 13.13
N VAL A 379 19.18 36.99 13.63
CA VAL A 379 17.72 37.08 13.70
C VAL A 379 17.31 38.27 14.57
N GLN A 380 17.85 38.39 15.77
CA GLN A 380 17.49 39.46 16.71
C GLN A 380 17.80 40.87 16.19
N CYS A 381 18.91 41.06 15.47
CA CYS A 381 19.27 42.37 14.87
C CYS A 381 18.27 42.84 13.81
N TYR A 382 17.50 41.94 13.20
CA TYR A 382 16.54 42.24 12.13
C TYR A 382 15.08 42.04 12.56
N LEU A 383 14.83 41.76 13.84
CA LEU A 383 13.48 41.78 14.40
C LEU A 383 13.00 43.22 14.62
N PRO A 384 11.73 43.53 14.28
CA PRO A 384 11.09 44.77 14.69
C PRO A 384 11.16 44.97 16.20
N GLU A 385 11.29 46.22 16.68
CA GLU A 385 11.31 46.56 18.11
C GLU A 385 10.11 45.98 18.89
N THR A 386 8.96 45.81 18.23
CA THR A 386 7.74 45.21 18.81
C THR A 386 7.81 43.70 19.07
N LEU A 387 8.85 43.03 18.55
CA LEU A 387 9.18 41.62 18.79
C LEU A 387 10.47 41.47 19.62
N GLN A 388 11.12 42.58 19.97
CA GLN A 388 12.25 42.60 20.90
C GLN A 388 11.74 42.45 22.35
N ALA A 389 12.64 42.06 23.26
CA ALA A 389 12.33 41.54 24.60
C ALA A 389 11.12 42.24 25.26
N THR A 390 10.12 41.46 25.68
CA THR A 390 9.06 42.00 26.56
C THR A 390 9.69 42.34 27.90
N THR A 391 10.00 43.61 28.14
CA THR A 391 10.27 44.12 29.48
C THR A 391 8.97 44.07 30.28
N THR A 392 8.72 42.96 30.95
CA THR A 392 7.89 42.94 32.15
C THR A 392 8.83 42.65 33.31
N GLU A 393 9.17 43.72 34.02
CA GLU A 393 9.54 43.66 35.43
C GLU A 393 8.38 42.97 36.17
N ASP A 394 8.58 41.72 36.58
CA ASP A 394 7.71 41.10 37.58
C ASP A 394 8.25 41.51 38.96
N ASN A 395 7.53 42.43 39.61
CA ASN A 395 7.58 42.67 41.06
C ASN A 395 6.91 41.52 41.81
#